data_AF-A0A8H9I9V7-F1
#
_entry.id   AF-A0A8H9I9V7-F1
#
_cell.length_a   1.000
_cell.length_b   1.000
_cell.length_c   1.000
_cell.angle_alpha   90.00
_cell.angle_beta   90.00
_cell.angle_gamma   90.00
#
_symmetry.space_group_name_H-M   'P 1'
#
loop_
_entity.id
_entity.type
_entity.pdbx_description
1 polymer ?
#
loop_
_entity_poly.entity_id
_entity_poly.type
_entity_poly.pdbx_seq_one_letter_code
_entity_poly.pdbx_strand_id
1 'polypeptide(L)'
;MNPLPPFLLEAVCYDDRAGNSDMTFSSAKLDTLRIPAIQAPMFLISGPDMVVSACEAGIVGSFPTQNARTPAILDQWMKKIRTRLDSDPNAAPWAVNIIMHPSYDRAKADFDVILKHKPPIVITALGSPAALVEQVHRYGGIVLADVINPEYAKKAAAAKVDGLVLVSAGAGGHTGYLSPFVFVHEIRRWWHGLLVLGGGIGTGQAILATQAMGADMAYLGTHFIASEESQCQTEYKQMVVQADSGDIVTSDAITGVKANWLRQSLSNGGYDPDDMPSPGKIDFTSAAGTQNKRWKDIWAAGQGVASAKSVQPVRDIVNTLVDEYHKAISAVVANPHLSTKAHKKEETL
;
A
#
# COMPACT_ATOMS: atom_id res chain seq x y z
N MET A 1 -1.70 3.53 -30.07
CA MET A 1 -2.51 3.42 -28.83
C MET A 1 -3.64 4.41 -28.97
N ASN A 2 -4.90 3.95 -28.91
CA ASN A 2 -6.02 4.89 -28.87
C ASN A 2 -6.03 5.57 -27.48
N PRO A 3 -6.27 6.89 -27.40
CA PRO A 3 -6.39 7.56 -26.11
C PRO A 3 -7.57 6.96 -25.33
N LEU A 4 -7.41 6.88 -24.01
CA LEU A 4 -8.47 6.43 -23.10
C LEU A 4 -9.73 7.29 -23.28
N PRO A 5 -10.93 6.70 -23.17
CA PRO A 5 -12.17 7.48 -23.21
C PRO A 5 -12.18 8.57 -22.12
N PRO A 6 -12.66 9.80 -22.40
CA PRO A 6 -12.64 10.91 -21.46
C PRO A 6 -13.26 10.62 -20.08
N PHE A 7 -14.32 9.79 -20.03
CA PHE A 7 -14.99 9.45 -18.77
C PHE A 7 -14.13 8.57 -17.84
N LEU A 8 -13.17 7.81 -18.38
CA LEU A 8 -12.19 7.06 -17.59
C LEU A 8 -11.02 7.96 -17.15
N LEU A 9 -10.82 9.13 -17.75
CA LEU A 9 -9.82 10.10 -17.31
C LEU A 9 -10.41 11.02 -16.22
N GLU A 10 -11.65 11.48 -16.38
CA GLU A 10 -12.38 12.31 -15.40
C GLU A 10 -12.71 11.55 -14.09
N ALA A 11 -12.86 10.22 -14.14
CA ALA A 11 -13.04 9.40 -12.95
C ALA A 11 -11.74 9.13 -12.18
N VAL A 12 -10.57 9.39 -12.78
CA VAL A 12 -9.27 8.81 -12.39
C VAL A 12 -8.29 9.83 -11.81
N CYS A 13 -8.51 11.12 -12.04
CA CYS A 13 -7.76 12.14 -11.32
C CYS A 13 -8.54 12.57 -10.09
N TYR A 14 -7.82 12.77 -8.98
CA TYR A 14 -8.21 13.62 -7.87
C TYR A 14 -8.45 15.03 -8.43
N ASP A 15 -9.59 15.20 -9.09
CA ASP A 15 -10.07 16.48 -9.57
C ASP A 15 -10.53 17.28 -8.35
N ASP A 16 -10.47 18.61 -8.44
CA ASP A 16 -10.70 19.63 -7.41
C ASP A 16 -12.13 19.62 -6.82
N ARG A 17 -12.70 18.46 -6.50
CA ARG A 17 -14.06 18.26 -5.98
C ARG A 17 -14.28 18.95 -4.62
N ALA A 18 -13.20 19.38 -3.96
CA ALA A 18 -13.26 20.15 -2.72
C ALA A 18 -13.02 21.67 -2.89
N GLY A 19 -12.69 22.17 -4.10
CA GLY A 19 -12.38 23.59 -4.33
C GLY A 19 -11.23 24.11 -3.47
N ASN A 20 -10.33 23.24 -3.02
CA ASN A 20 -9.29 23.57 -2.06
C ASN A 20 -7.96 23.81 -2.79
N SER A 21 -7.80 25.02 -3.32
CA SER A 21 -6.64 25.47 -4.11
C SER A 21 -5.31 25.58 -3.34
N ASP A 22 -5.26 25.13 -2.08
CA ASP A 22 -4.12 25.32 -1.16
C ASP A 22 -3.26 24.06 -0.93
N MET A 23 -3.46 22.99 -1.70
CA MET A 23 -2.68 21.75 -1.57
C MET A 23 -1.32 21.90 -2.28
N THR A 24 -0.25 22.03 -1.49
CA THR A 24 1.13 22.29 -1.97
C THR A 24 1.82 21.08 -2.61
N PHE A 25 1.33 19.85 -2.35
CA PHE A 25 1.67 18.68 -3.15
C PHE A 25 0.64 18.56 -4.27
N SER A 26 0.97 19.10 -5.43
CA SER A 26 0.10 19.02 -6.60
C SER A 26 -0.14 17.53 -6.94
N SER A 27 -1.41 17.18 -7.16
CA SER A 27 -1.85 15.95 -7.82
C SER A 27 -0.99 15.60 -9.05
N ALA A 28 -0.40 16.61 -9.71
CA ALA A 28 0.55 16.46 -10.81
C ALA A 28 1.69 15.46 -10.56
N LYS A 29 2.15 15.23 -9.32
CA LYS A 29 3.19 14.21 -9.04
C LYS A 29 2.64 12.79 -8.94
N LEU A 30 1.35 12.61 -8.70
CA LEU A 30 0.68 11.30 -8.78
C LEU A 30 0.16 11.04 -10.21
N ASP A 31 -0.04 12.09 -11.01
CA ASP A 31 -0.41 11.99 -12.42
C ASP A 31 0.74 11.46 -13.30
N THR A 32 2.00 11.46 -12.82
CA THR A 32 3.15 10.89 -13.53
C THR A 32 3.29 9.37 -13.37
N LEU A 33 2.45 8.74 -12.54
CA LEU A 33 2.51 7.31 -12.32
C LEU A 33 2.05 6.55 -13.57
N ARG A 34 2.74 5.45 -13.89
CA ARG A 34 2.33 4.57 -15.01
C ARG A 34 1.02 3.84 -14.70
N ILE A 35 0.82 3.53 -13.42
CA ILE A 35 -0.42 3.00 -12.85
C ILE A 35 -0.59 3.57 -11.43
N PRO A 36 -1.83 3.73 -10.94
CA PRO A 36 -2.10 4.34 -9.63
C PRO A 36 -1.87 3.32 -8.50
N ALA A 37 -0.59 3.05 -8.23
CA ALA A 37 -0.17 2.04 -7.30
C ALA A 37 0.95 2.53 -6.38
N ILE A 38 0.93 2.02 -5.16
CA ILE A 38 1.98 2.16 -4.16
C ILE A 38 2.46 0.76 -3.80
N GLN A 39 3.77 0.52 -3.91
CA GLN A 39 4.42 -0.63 -3.29
C GLN A 39 4.36 -0.40 -1.77
N ALA A 40 3.57 -1.21 -1.07
CA ALA A 40 3.26 -1.02 0.35
C ALA A 40 4.50 -1.22 1.23
N PRO A 41 4.70 -0.43 2.29
CA PRO A 41 5.83 -0.50 3.18
C PRO A 41 5.70 -1.76 4.03
N MET A 42 6.64 -2.68 3.84
CA MET A 42 6.60 -3.98 4.48
C MET A 42 7.76 -4.14 5.46
N PHE A 43 7.42 -4.49 6.69
CA PHE A 43 8.41 -4.72 7.74
C PHE A 43 9.38 -5.84 7.34
N LEU A 44 10.68 -5.58 7.47
CA LEU A 44 11.81 -6.45 7.08
C LEU A 44 11.96 -6.77 5.59
N ILE A 45 11.12 -6.20 4.75
CA ILE A 45 11.05 -6.53 3.33
C ILE A 45 11.44 -5.30 2.51
N SER A 46 10.79 -4.17 2.75
CA SER A 46 11.01 -2.93 1.99
C SER A 46 12.28 -2.21 2.46
N GLY A 47 13.27 -2.13 1.57
CA GLY A 47 14.51 -1.38 1.77
C GLY A 47 14.75 -0.35 0.66
N PRO A 48 15.88 0.38 0.70
CA PRO A 48 16.16 1.46 -0.25
C PRO A 48 16.15 1.02 -1.71
N ASP A 49 16.64 -0.19 -2.01
CA ASP A 49 16.73 -0.66 -3.40
C ASP A 49 15.35 -0.98 -3.97
N MET A 50 14.44 -1.57 -3.19
CA MET A 50 13.05 -1.77 -3.58
C MET A 50 12.32 -0.45 -3.82
N VAL A 51 12.50 0.53 -2.92
CA VAL A 51 11.87 1.86 -3.04
C VAL A 51 12.30 2.52 -4.34
N VAL A 52 13.62 2.55 -4.60
CA VAL A 52 14.14 3.17 -5.81
C VAL A 52 13.68 2.42 -7.06
N SER A 53 13.75 1.09 -7.09
CA SER A 53 13.27 0.32 -8.24
C SER A 53 11.78 0.53 -8.51
N ALA A 54 10.94 0.67 -7.47
CA ALA A 54 9.51 0.96 -7.64
C ALA A 54 9.29 2.35 -8.25
N CYS A 55 9.99 3.36 -7.72
CA CYS A 55 9.93 4.74 -8.21
C CYS A 55 10.40 4.85 -9.68
N GLU A 56 11.54 4.26 -10.02
CA GLU A 56 12.08 4.22 -11.39
C GLU A 56 11.15 3.43 -12.34
N ALA A 57 10.45 2.40 -11.84
CA ALA A 57 9.48 1.65 -12.63
C ALA A 57 8.15 2.40 -12.85
N GLY A 58 7.94 3.54 -12.19
CA GLY A 58 6.79 4.42 -12.39
C GLY A 58 5.63 4.23 -11.42
N ILE A 59 5.87 3.67 -10.23
CA ILE A 59 4.89 3.59 -9.13
C ILE A 59 5.48 4.15 -7.83
N VAL A 60 4.67 4.46 -6.82
CA VAL A 60 5.20 4.98 -5.55
C VAL A 60 5.94 3.87 -4.80
N GLY A 61 7.23 4.07 -4.54
CA GLY A 61 8.03 3.19 -3.68
C GLY A 61 7.92 3.59 -2.21
N SER A 62 7.83 2.62 -1.29
CA SER A 62 7.74 2.95 0.14
C SER A 62 8.39 1.94 1.09
N PHE A 63 8.81 2.42 2.26
CA PHE A 63 9.42 1.60 3.31
C PHE A 63 9.04 2.08 4.71
N PRO A 64 8.99 1.20 5.73
CA PRO A 64 8.80 1.61 7.11
C PRO A 64 10.12 2.04 7.76
N THR A 65 10.12 3.16 8.49
CA THR A 65 11.33 3.68 9.16
C THR A 65 11.98 2.61 10.04
N GLN A 66 11.16 1.78 10.68
CA GLN A 66 11.55 0.70 11.55
C GLN A 66 12.58 -0.27 10.94
N ASN A 67 12.53 -0.50 9.62
CA ASN A 67 13.47 -1.40 8.92
C ASN A 67 14.92 -0.93 9.04
N ALA A 68 15.16 0.38 9.15
CA ALA A 68 16.49 0.93 9.34
C ALA A 68 17.10 0.62 10.72
N ARG A 69 16.34 0.09 11.70
CA ARG A 69 16.76 -0.25 13.07
C ARG A 69 17.25 0.91 13.96
N THR A 70 17.92 1.92 13.43
CA THR A 70 18.35 3.12 14.16
C THR A 70 18.09 4.39 13.33
N PRO A 71 17.97 5.57 13.96
CA PRO A 71 17.81 6.83 13.24
C PRO A 71 19.02 7.16 12.35
N ALA A 72 20.23 6.72 12.73
CA ALA A 72 21.44 6.92 11.94
C ALA A 72 21.41 6.12 10.63
N ILE A 73 20.94 4.88 10.65
CA ILE A 73 20.76 4.09 9.43
C ILE A 73 19.58 4.65 8.61
N LEU A 74 18.53 5.14 9.27
CA LEU A 74 17.40 5.80 8.58
C LEU A 74 17.87 7.02 7.79
N ASP A 75 18.75 7.83 8.39
CA ASP A 75 19.37 8.99 7.73
C ASP A 75 20.14 8.58 6.47
N GLN A 76 20.92 7.50 6.56
CA GLN A 76 21.67 6.96 5.42
C GLN A 76 20.73 6.42 4.33
N TRP A 77 19.66 5.71 4.71
CA TRP A 77 18.68 5.16 3.78
C TRP A 77 17.94 6.27 3.02
N MET A 78 17.39 7.26 3.73
CA MET A 78 16.69 8.38 3.10
C MET A 78 17.62 9.22 2.21
N LYS A 79 18.88 9.42 2.63
CA LYS A 79 19.90 10.03 1.78
C LYS A 79 20.13 9.23 0.49
N LYS A 80 20.30 7.91 0.59
CA LYS A 80 20.50 7.01 -0.55
C LYS A 80 19.33 7.06 -1.53
N ILE A 81 18.10 6.97 -1.03
CA ILE A 81 16.88 7.04 -1.85
C ILE A 81 16.81 8.37 -2.59
N ARG A 82 16.91 9.49 -1.86
CA ARG A 82 16.87 10.83 -2.45
C ARG A 82 17.95 11.01 -3.52
N THR A 83 19.22 10.68 -3.22
CA THR A 83 20.31 10.85 -4.19
C THR A 83 20.12 10.03 -5.46
N ARG A 84 19.56 8.81 -5.38
CA ARG A 84 19.30 7.99 -6.57
C ARG A 84 18.11 8.50 -7.38
N LEU A 85 17.08 9.02 -6.74
CA LEU A 85 15.88 9.52 -7.42
C LEU A 85 16.05 10.95 -7.94
N ASP A 86 16.88 11.79 -7.32
CA ASP A 86 17.19 13.15 -7.79
C ASP A 86 17.85 13.14 -9.19
N SER A 87 18.47 12.02 -9.60
CA SER A 87 19.04 11.87 -10.95
C SER A 87 18.03 11.48 -12.04
N ASP A 88 16.82 11.08 -11.67
CA ASP A 88 15.75 10.73 -12.61
C ASP A 88 14.54 11.66 -12.42
N PRO A 89 14.39 12.71 -13.25
CA PRO A 89 13.29 13.66 -13.12
C PRO A 89 11.91 13.03 -13.40
N ASN A 90 11.86 11.83 -13.98
CA ASN A 90 10.62 11.11 -14.27
C ASN A 90 10.28 10.06 -13.21
N ALA A 91 11.15 9.86 -12.21
CA ALA A 91 10.88 8.89 -11.16
C ALA A 91 9.63 9.26 -10.37
N ALA A 92 8.81 8.26 -10.07
CA ALA A 92 7.64 8.42 -9.22
C ALA A 92 8.04 8.81 -7.79
N PRO A 93 7.16 9.50 -7.02
CA PRO A 93 7.48 9.89 -5.66
C PRO A 93 7.73 8.68 -4.76
N TRP A 94 8.53 8.87 -3.72
CA TRP A 94 8.76 7.88 -2.67
C TRP A 94 8.03 8.26 -1.39
N ALA A 95 7.73 7.25 -0.58
CA ALA A 95 7.07 7.41 0.70
C ALA A 95 7.84 6.75 1.85
N VAL A 96 7.65 7.26 3.06
CA VAL A 96 8.14 6.64 4.29
C VAL A 96 6.97 6.36 5.23
N ASN A 97 6.96 5.18 5.86
CA ASN A 97 5.96 4.80 6.84
C ASN A 97 6.50 4.88 8.27
N ILE A 98 5.77 5.51 9.19
CA ILE A 98 6.16 5.67 10.59
C ILE A 98 5.03 5.24 11.54
N ILE A 99 5.40 4.50 12.59
CA ILE A 99 4.51 4.11 13.68
C ILE A 99 4.35 5.28 14.65
N MET A 100 3.10 5.63 14.98
CA MET A 100 2.77 6.77 15.83
C MET A 100 2.31 6.38 17.24
N HIS A 101 2.33 5.09 17.58
CA HIS A 101 1.85 4.59 18.85
C HIS A 101 2.84 4.98 19.96
N PRO A 102 2.38 5.41 21.15
CA PRO A 102 3.27 5.79 22.25
C PRO A 102 4.26 4.70 22.70
N SER A 103 3.97 3.43 22.42
CA SER A 103 4.90 2.32 22.71
C SER A 103 6.07 2.22 21.73
N TYR A 104 6.09 3.03 20.67
CA TYR A 104 7.20 3.08 19.73
C TYR A 104 8.20 4.17 20.13
N ASP A 105 9.17 3.78 20.94
CA ASP A 105 10.14 4.70 21.58
C ASP A 105 11.00 5.50 20.58
N ARG A 106 11.04 5.07 19.31
CA ARG A 106 11.84 5.73 18.25
C ARG A 106 11.06 6.76 17.44
N ALA A 107 9.75 6.90 17.64
CA ALA A 107 8.89 7.75 16.82
C ALA A 107 9.44 9.18 16.66
N LYS A 108 9.84 9.81 17.78
CA LYS A 108 10.40 11.17 17.75
C LYS A 108 11.70 11.24 16.94
N ALA A 109 12.65 10.36 17.22
CA ALA A 109 13.96 10.40 16.59
C ALA A 109 13.87 10.08 15.08
N ASP A 110 13.01 9.15 14.69
CA ASP A 110 12.73 8.86 13.28
C ASP A 110 12.06 10.05 12.60
N PHE A 111 11.14 10.71 13.28
CA PHE A 111 10.47 11.89 12.75
C PHE A 111 11.43 13.07 12.54
N ASP A 112 12.39 13.28 13.44
CA ASP A 112 13.45 14.28 13.25
C ASP A 112 14.26 14.00 11.96
N VAL A 113 14.49 12.73 11.61
CA VAL A 113 15.14 12.33 10.35
C VAL A 113 14.21 12.55 9.15
N ILE A 114 12.91 12.26 9.28
CA ILE A 114 11.91 12.55 8.24
C ILE A 114 11.92 14.05 7.90
N LEU A 115 11.90 14.92 8.90
CA LEU A 115 11.92 16.38 8.71
C LEU A 115 13.21 16.88 8.04
N LYS A 116 14.33 16.19 8.26
CA LYS A 116 15.61 16.49 7.61
C LYS A 116 15.58 16.15 6.11
N HIS A 117 15.04 15.00 5.73
CA HIS A 117 15.06 14.51 4.34
C HIS A 117 13.84 14.89 3.51
N LYS A 118 12.74 15.30 4.15
CA LYS A 118 11.53 15.84 3.51
C LYS A 118 10.97 14.92 2.41
N PRO A 119 10.61 13.66 2.74
CA PRO A 119 10.02 12.75 1.77
C PRO A 119 8.72 13.33 1.20
N PRO A 120 8.41 13.12 -0.10
CA PRO A 120 7.17 13.58 -0.71
C PRO A 120 5.90 13.11 0.02
N ILE A 121 5.92 11.88 0.55
CA ILE A 121 4.78 11.23 1.19
C ILE A 121 5.22 10.63 2.54
N VAL A 122 4.46 10.92 3.60
CA VAL A 122 4.61 10.29 4.91
C VAL A 122 3.35 9.47 5.21
N ILE A 123 3.51 8.17 5.36
CA ILE A 123 2.44 7.25 5.73
C ILE A 123 2.52 7.03 7.25
N THR A 124 1.41 7.16 7.94
CA THR A 124 1.32 6.92 9.38
C THR A 124 0.58 5.64 9.66
N ALA A 125 1.08 4.85 10.59
CA ALA A 125 0.44 3.63 11.05
C ALA A 125 0.36 3.61 12.57
N LEU A 126 -0.62 2.86 13.10
CA LEU A 126 -0.79 2.56 14.53
C LEU A 126 -0.62 3.81 15.42
N GLY A 127 -1.65 4.63 15.57
CA GLY A 127 -1.61 5.83 16.40
C GLY A 127 -2.15 7.06 15.68
N SER A 128 -2.12 8.21 16.35
CA SER A 128 -2.63 9.47 15.77
C SER A 128 -1.57 10.16 14.92
N PRO A 129 -1.89 10.60 13.68
CA PRO A 129 -0.97 11.37 12.84
C PRO A 129 -0.84 12.84 13.28
N ALA A 130 -1.71 13.33 14.17
CA ALA A 130 -1.87 14.76 14.47
C ALA A 130 -0.55 15.48 14.84
N ALA A 131 0.39 14.79 15.48
CA ALA A 131 1.66 15.39 15.90
C ALA A 131 2.61 15.76 14.74
N LEU A 132 2.43 15.15 13.56
CA LEU A 132 3.33 15.33 12.42
C LEU A 132 2.71 16.06 11.22
N VAL A 133 1.38 16.10 11.10
CA VAL A 133 0.69 16.60 9.90
C VAL A 133 1.14 18.01 9.54
N GLU A 134 1.06 18.94 10.48
CA GLU A 134 1.44 20.34 10.23
C GLU A 134 2.91 20.48 9.80
N GLN A 135 3.81 19.72 10.43
CA GLN A 135 5.24 19.80 10.13
C GLN A 135 5.59 19.18 8.78
N VAL A 136 4.86 18.15 8.35
CA VAL A 136 4.98 17.57 7.00
C VAL A 136 4.47 18.53 5.94
N HIS A 137 3.30 19.13 6.17
CA HIS A 137 2.72 20.14 5.28
C HIS A 137 3.62 21.37 5.11
N ARG A 138 4.33 21.81 6.16
CA ARG A 138 5.25 22.97 6.10
C ARG A 138 6.37 22.83 5.07
N TYR A 139 6.79 21.61 4.72
CA TYR A 139 7.78 21.40 3.65
C TYR A 139 7.16 20.97 2.31
N GLY A 140 5.83 20.88 2.23
CA GLY A 140 5.09 20.50 1.02
C GLY A 140 4.93 18.99 0.81
N GLY A 141 5.19 18.17 1.81
CA GLY A 141 4.85 16.74 1.78
C GLY A 141 3.39 16.49 2.13
N ILE A 142 2.87 15.31 1.79
CA ILE A 142 1.53 14.86 2.20
C ILE A 142 1.59 13.76 3.23
N VAL A 143 0.52 13.65 4.02
CA VAL A 143 0.32 12.61 5.03
C VAL A 143 -0.80 11.68 4.62
N LEU A 144 -0.50 10.39 4.57
CA LEU A 144 -1.48 9.31 4.43
C LEU A 144 -1.60 8.58 5.78
N ALA A 145 -2.80 8.17 6.17
CA ALA A 145 -3.01 7.40 7.40
C ALA A 145 -3.57 6.00 7.13
N ASP A 146 -2.86 4.98 7.58
CA ASP A 146 -3.33 3.59 7.59
C ASP A 146 -4.47 3.46 8.59
N VAL A 147 -5.63 3.00 8.09
CA VAL A 147 -6.84 2.80 8.88
C VAL A 147 -7.50 1.47 8.53
N ILE A 148 -8.01 0.77 9.54
CA ILE A 148 -8.64 -0.55 9.39
C ILE A 148 -10.16 -0.53 9.57
N ASN A 149 -10.73 0.63 9.95
CA ASN A 149 -12.15 0.80 10.14
C ASN A 149 -12.59 2.27 9.97
N PRO A 150 -13.91 2.54 9.85
CA PRO A 150 -14.46 3.89 9.69
C PRO A 150 -14.21 4.84 10.87
N GLU A 151 -14.08 4.33 12.09
CA GLU A 151 -13.82 5.17 13.27
C GLU A 151 -12.42 5.79 13.21
N TYR A 152 -11.40 4.97 12.90
CA TYR A 152 -10.03 5.46 12.73
C TYR A 152 -9.90 6.35 11.51
N ALA A 153 -10.64 6.06 10.43
CA ALA A 153 -10.72 6.95 9.26
C ALA A 153 -11.21 8.36 9.65
N LYS A 154 -12.29 8.48 10.43
CA LYS A 154 -12.79 9.78 10.91
C LYS A 154 -11.80 10.49 11.82
N LYS A 155 -11.10 9.76 12.70
CA LYS A 155 -10.06 10.32 13.58
C LYS A 155 -8.86 10.85 12.77
N ALA A 156 -8.41 10.10 11.76
CA ALA A 156 -7.34 10.53 10.87
C ALA A 156 -7.75 11.75 10.04
N ALA A 157 -8.96 11.76 9.47
CA ALA A 157 -9.51 12.91 8.75
C ALA A 157 -9.59 14.16 9.64
N ALA A 158 -10.01 14.02 10.90
CA ALA A 158 -10.04 15.13 11.87
C ALA A 158 -8.64 15.69 12.18
N ALA A 159 -7.59 14.86 12.03
CA ALA A 159 -6.20 15.28 12.13
C ALA A 159 -5.66 15.94 10.85
N LYS A 160 -6.52 16.14 9.83
CA LYS A 160 -6.22 16.84 8.57
C LYS A 160 -5.15 16.16 7.71
N VAL A 161 -5.15 14.82 7.69
CA VAL A 161 -4.35 14.07 6.70
C VAL A 161 -4.85 14.32 5.29
N ASP A 162 -3.98 14.17 4.30
CA ASP A 162 -4.32 14.36 2.87
C ASP A 162 -5.00 13.12 2.27
N GLY A 163 -4.71 11.95 2.85
CA GLY A 163 -5.29 10.69 2.40
C GLY A 163 -5.44 9.62 3.46
N LEU A 164 -6.30 8.67 3.15
CA LEU A 164 -6.58 7.50 3.97
C LEU A 164 -6.12 6.26 3.21
N VAL A 165 -5.34 5.40 3.87
CA VAL A 165 -4.98 4.08 3.37
C VAL A 165 -5.89 3.07 4.05
N LEU A 166 -6.88 2.57 3.31
CA LEU A 166 -7.84 1.59 3.78
C LEU A 166 -7.20 0.20 3.74
N VAL A 167 -6.73 -0.27 4.88
CA VAL A 167 -6.22 -1.64 5.01
C VAL A 167 -7.42 -2.57 5.24
N SER A 168 -7.91 -3.17 4.15
CA SER A 168 -9.10 -4.02 4.12
C SER A 168 -8.76 -5.50 4.34
N ALA A 169 -9.79 -6.35 4.36
CA ALA A 169 -9.63 -7.80 4.45
C ALA A 169 -8.72 -8.34 3.34
N GLY A 170 -7.84 -9.27 3.72
CA GLY A 170 -6.90 -9.91 2.80
C GLY A 170 -5.56 -9.20 2.65
N ALA A 171 -5.32 -8.08 3.35
CA ALA A 171 -3.99 -7.49 3.47
C ALA A 171 -3.03 -8.42 4.23
N GLY A 172 -1.76 -8.48 3.82
CA GLY A 172 -0.74 -9.28 4.52
C GLY A 172 -0.26 -8.61 5.80
N GLY A 173 0.14 -9.39 6.80
CA GLY A 173 0.43 -8.85 8.13
C GLY A 173 -0.84 -8.35 8.80
N HIS A 174 -0.75 -7.33 9.65
CA HIS A 174 -1.92 -6.75 10.32
C HIS A 174 -2.98 -6.34 9.29
N THR A 175 -4.17 -6.92 9.43
CA THR A 175 -5.18 -6.90 8.37
C THR A 175 -6.50 -6.34 8.89
N GLY A 176 -7.21 -5.61 8.04
CA GLY A 176 -8.58 -5.23 8.32
C GLY A 176 -9.52 -6.42 8.17
N TYR A 177 -10.77 -6.25 8.59
CA TYR A 177 -11.81 -7.29 8.46
C TYR A 177 -12.91 -6.91 7.47
N LEU A 178 -12.99 -5.63 7.08
CA LEU A 178 -14.00 -5.15 6.15
C LEU A 178 -13.67 -5.56 4.72
N SER A 179 -14.70 -6.00 3.99
CA SER A 179 -14.63 -6.17 2.54
C SER A 179 -14.21 -4.85 1.87
N PRO A 180 -13.32 -4.88 0.87
CA PRO A 180 -12.89 -3.68 0.14
C PRO A 180 -14.07 -2.91 -0.45
N PHE A 181 -15.08 -3.60 -1.01
CA PHE A 181 -16.28 -2.98 -1.58
C PHE A 181 -17.06 -2.16 -0.55
N VAL A 182 -17.23 -2.71 0.65
CA VAL A 182 -17.96 -2.04 1.75
C VAL A 182 -17.15 -0.89 2.29
N PHE A 183 -15.85 -1.12 2.55
CA PHE A 183 -15.01 -0.13 3.21
C PHE A 183 -14.82 1.11 2.33
N VAL A 184 -14.51 0.93 1.04
CA VAL A 184 -14.38 2.05 0.09
C VAL A 184 -15.70 2.82 -0.01
N HIS A 185 -16.82 2.11 -0.23
CA HIS A 185 -18.13 2.75 -0.37
C HIS A 185 -18.49 3.58 0.86
N GLU A 186 -18.33 3.03 2.07
CA GLU A 186 -18.67 3.73 3.31
C GLU A 186 -17.83 5.00 3.52
N ILE A 187 -16.52 4.92 3.28
CA ILE A 187 -15.61 6.06 3.43
C ILE A 187 -15.89 7.13 2.38
N ARG A 188 -16.14 6.74 1.13
CA ARG A 188 -16.41 7.69 0.03
C ARG A 188 -17.69 8.49 0.16
N ARG A 189 -18.62 8.09 1.03
CA ARG A 189 -19.82 8.89 1.32
C ARG A 189 -19.54 10.22 2.00
N TRP A 190 -18.37 10.38 2.62
CA TRP A 190 -18.02 11.59 3.38
C TRP A 190 -16.56 12.03 3.20
N TRP A 191 -15.68 11.17 2.69
CA TRP A 191 -14.27 11.50 2.44
C TRP A 191 -14.01 11.73 0.95
N HIS A 192 -13.51 12.92 0.64
CA HIS A 192 -13.16 13.35 -0.72
C HIS A 192 -11.65 13.55 -0.91
N GLY A 193 -10.83 13.37 0.13
CA GLY A 193 -9.37 13.35 0.02
C GLY A 193 -8.85 12.09 -0.69
N LEU A 194 -7.54 11.92 -0.78
CA LEU A 194 -6.94 10.74 -1.41
C LEU A 194 -7.36 9.46 -0.66
N LEU A 195 -7.70 8.41 -1.40
CA LEU A 195 -8.04 7.10 -0.84
C LEU A 195 -7.21 6.02 -1.51
N VAL A 196 -6.36 5.39 -0.71
CA VAL A 196 -5.55 4.25 -1.14
C VAL A 196 -6.20 2.99 -0.57
N LEU A 197 -6.39 1.95 -1.36
CA LEU A 197 -6.95 0.67 -0.90
C LEU A 197 -5.86 -0.40 -0.85
N GLY A 198 -5.73 -1.09 0.27
CA GLY A 198 -4.92 -2.30 0.41
C GLY A 198 -5.75 -3.51 0.81
N GLY A 199 -5.33 -4.69 0.39
CA GLY A 199 -5.95 -5.97 0.74
C GLY A 199 -6.30 -6.83 -0.47
N GLY A 200 -5.64 -7.98 -0.62
CA GLY A 200 -5.92 -8.90 -1.74
C GLY A 200 -5.53 -8.42 -3.14
N ILE A 201 -4.92 -7.22 -3.28
CA ILE A 201 -4.57 -6.65 -4.59
C ILE A 201 -3.21 -7.17 -5.03
N GLY A 202 -3.21 -7.91 -6.15
CA GLY A 202 -2.00 -8.52 -6.72
C GLY A 202 -1.84 -8.36 -8.23
N THR A 203 -2.86 -7.90 -8.97
CA THR A 203 -2.83 -7.87 -10.45
C THR A 203 -3.27 -6.51 -10.99
N GLY A 204 -2.97 -6.23 -12.27
CA GLY A 204 -3.42 -5.00 -12.92
C GLY A 204 -4.94 -4.86 -13.02
N GLN A 205 -5.68 -5.97 -13.15
CA GLN A 205 -7.14 -5.97 -13.09
C GLN A 205 -7.64 -5.52 -11.71
N ALA A 206 -6.97 -5.95 -10.63
CA ALA A 206 -7.34 -5.56 -9.27
C ALA A 206 -7.05 -4.08 -8.99
N ILE A 207 -6.01 -3.51 -9.64
CA ILE A 207 -5.74 -2.07 -9.60
C ILE A 207 -6.88 -1.31 -10.30
N LEU A 208 -7.32 -1.74 -11.49
CA LEU A 208 -8.48 -1.12 -12.15
C LEU A 208 -9.76 -1.26 -11.32
N ALA A 209 -10.00 -2.43 -10.73
CA ALA A 209 -11.16 -2.65 -9.88
C ALA A 209 -11.16 -1.73 -8.64
N THR A 210 -9.97 -1.47 -8.08
CA THR A 210 -9.78 -0.51 -6.98
C THR A 210 -10.30 0.88 -7.36
N GLN A 211 -9.96 1.35 -8.56
CA GLN A 211 -10.45 2.62 -9.08
C GLN A 211 -11.93 2.62 -9.38
N ALA A 212 -12.43 1.56 -10.00
CA ALA A 212 -13.85 1.42 -10.32
C ALA A 212 -14.74 1.44 -9.05
N MET A 213 -14.22 0.97 -7.91
CA MET A 213 -14.92 1.04 -6.61
C MET A 213 -14.87 2.45 -5.97
N GLY A 214 -14.03 3.35 -6.49
CA GLY A 214 -13.91 4.74 -6.05
C GLY A 214 -12.67 5.05 -5.20
N ALA A 215 -11.75 4.12 -4.99
CA ALA A 215 -10.43 4.46 -4.43
C ALA A 215 -9.53 5.05 -5.52
N ASP A 216 -8.57 5.90 -5.16
CA ASP A 216 -7.71 6.57 -6.15
C ASP A 216 -6.49 5.70 -6.50
N MET A 217 -5.98 4.94 -5.53
CA MET A 217 -4.76 4.14 -5.68
C MET A 217 -4.87 2.77 -5.03
N ALA A 218 -4.11 1.81 -5.56
CA ALA A 218 -3.92 0.50 -4.97
C ALA A 218 -2.66 0.44 -4.09
N TYR A 219 -2.71 -0.35 -3.02
CA TYR A 219 -1.61 -0.61 -2.09
C TYR A 219 -1.24 -2.09 -2.12
N LEU A 220 -0.10 -2.41 -2.74
CA LEU A 220 0.31 -3.79 -3.00
C LEU A 220 1.53 -4.13 -2.15
N GLY A 221 1.40 -5.11 -1.26
CA GLY A 221 2.52 -5.63 -0.47
C GLY A 221 3.00 -6.98 -1.00
N THR A 222 2.15 -8.01 -0.85
CA THR A 222 2.53 -9.41 -1.04
C THR A 222 3.20 -9.73 -2.37
N HIS A 223 2.75 -9.12 -3.48
CA HIS A 223 3.39 -9.34 -4.79
C HIS A 223 4.87 -8.93 -4.79
N PHE A 224 5.22 -7.85 -4.10
CA PHE A 224 6.60 -7.35 -4.02
C PHE A 224 7.48 -8.10 -3.01
N ILE A 225 6.92 -9.00 -2.19
CA ILE A 225 7.75 -9.81 -1.27
C ILE A 225 8.72 -10.69 -2.07
N ALA A 226 8.23 -11.29 -3.16
CA ALA A 226 9.00 -12.13 -4.07
C ALA A 226 9.80 -11.31 -5.10
N SER A 227 10.22 -10.08 -4.80
CA SER A 227 11.11 -9.34 -5.68
C SER A 227 12.60 -9.62 -5.40
N GLU A 228 13.47 -9.36 -6.36
CA GLU A 228 14.93 -9.46 -6.14
C GLU A 228 15.40 -8.45 -5.08
N GLU A 229 14.87 -7.23 -5.11
CA GLU A 229 15.22 -6.11 -4.24
C GLU A 229 14.66 -6.23 -2.81
N SER A 230 13.76 -7.18 -2.58
CA SER A 230 13.24 -7.51 -1.25
C SER A 230 14.37 -7.95 -0.32
N GLN A 231 14.42 -7.35 0.88
CA GLN A 231 15.43 -7.66 1.90
C GLN A 231 15.17 -8.96 2.68
N CYS A 232 14.04 -9.62 2.42
CA CYS A 232 13.71 -10.85 3.12
C CYS A 232 14.51 -12.06 2.61
N GLN A 233 14.48 -13.12 3.42
CA GLN A 233 15.19 -14.36 3.15
C GLN A 233 14.66 -15.04 1.87
N THR A 234 15.53 -15.73 1.14
CA THR A 234 15.17 -16.42 -0.11
C THR A 234 14.02 -17.40 0.12
N GLU A 235 14.04 -18.11 1.25
CA GLU A 235 13.02 -19.07 1.66
C GLU A 235 11.64 -18.42 1.80
N TYR A 236 11.59 -17.17 2.27
CA TYR A 236 10.34 -16.43 2.37
C TYR A 236 9.83 -16.06 0.97
N LYS A 237 10.70 -15.57 0.09
CA LYS A 237 10.33 -15.30 -1.31
C LYS A 237 9.76 -16.55 -1.98
N GLN A 238 10.42 -17.70 -1.81
CA GLN A 238 9.96 -18.98 -2.38
C GLN A 238 8.64 -19.45 -1.77
N MET A 239 8.45 -19.28 -0.46
CA MET A 239 7.19 -19.64 0.20
C MET A 239 6.01 -18.80 -0.32
N VAL A 240 6.24 -17.51 -0.59
CA VAL A 240 5.24 -16.65 -1.26
C VAL A 240 4.95 -17.17 -2.68
N VAL A 241 5.97 -17.54 -3.45
CA VAL A 241 5.81 -18.06 -4.82
C VAL A 241 5.00 -19.36 -4.86
N GLN A 242 5.18 -20.21 -3.87
CA GLN A 242 4.53 -21.53 -3.78
C GLN A 242 3.11 -21.47 -3.21
N ALA A 243 2.74 -20.40 -2.52
CA ALA A 243 1.46 -20.27 -1.85
C ALA A 243 0.34 -19.83 -2.80
N ASP A 244 -0.87 -20.26 -2.48
CA ASP A 244 -2.12 -19.73 -3.00
C ASP A 244 -2.99 -19.17 -1.88
N SER A 245 -4.18 -18.64 -2.21
CA SER A 245 -5.07 -18.02 -1.22
C SER A 245 -5.49 -18.96 -0.09
N GLY A 246 -5.54 -20.28 -0.33
CA GLY A 246 -5.80 -21.30 0.70
C GLY A 246 -4.68 -21.48 1.73
N ASP A 247 -3.47 -20.98 1.43
CA ASP A 247 -2.32 -21.01 2.32
C ASP A 247 -2.20 -19.76 3.19
N ILE A 248 -3.23 -18.91 3.21
CA ILE A 248 -3.28 -17.72 4.04
C ILE A 248 -4.19 -17.96 5.24
N VAL A 249 -3.62 -17.84 6.44
CA VAL A 249 -4.33 -18.05 7.70
C VAL A 249 -4.46 -16.72 8.44
N THR A 250 -5.69 -16.33 8.76
CA THR A 250 -5.96 -15.12 9.55
C THR A 250 -5.98 -15.46 11.03
N SER A 251 -5.05 -14.90 11.81
CA SER A 251 -4.97 -15.15 13.26
C SER A 251 -4.39 -13.95 14.02
N ASP A 252 -4.86 -13.78 15.25
CA ASP A 252 -4.33 -12.85 16.27
C ASP A 252 -3.55 -13.59 17.37
N ALA A 253 -3.32 -14.90 17.23
CA ALA A 253 -2.56 -15.69 18.20
C ALA A 253 -1.12 -15.19 18.39
N ILE A 254 -0.53 -14.60 17.34
CA ILE A 254 0.87 -14.21 17.34
C ILE A 254 1.08 -12.82 17.98
N THR A 255 0.30 -11.81 17.58
CA THR A 255 0.45 -10.40 18.04
C THR A 255 -0.61 -9.91 19.01
N GLY A 256 -1.69 -10.67 19.19
CA GLY A 256 -2.94 -10.14 19.76
C GLY A 256 -3.73 -9.23 18.82
N VAL A 257 -3.29 -9.06 17.57
CA VAL A 257 -3.98 -8.28 16.53
C VAL A 257 -4.12 -9.15 15.29
N LYS A 258 -5.31 -9.13 14.68
CA LYS A 258 -5.60 -9.95 13.50
C LYS A 258 -4.62 -9.65 12.37
N ALA A 259 -3.95 -10.69 11.91
CA ALA A 259 -3.00 -10.64 10.82
C ALA A 259 -3.12 -11.86 9.90
N ASN A 260 -2.74 -11.69 8.63
CA ASN A 260 -2.67 -12.79 7.67
C ASN A 260 -1.24 -13.34 7.57
N TRP A 261 -1.16 -14.67 7.65
CA TRP A 261 0.07 -15.44 7.79
C TRP A 261 0.17 -16.51 6.72
N LEU A 262 1.39 -16.85 6.31
CA LEU A 262 1.62 -18.02 5.48
C LEU A 262 1.45 -19.28 6.33
N ARG A 263 0.58 -20.20 5.89
CA ARG A 263 0.30 -21.49 6.51
C ARG A 263 1.59 -22.28 6.78
N GLN A 264 2.44 -22.42 5.76
CA GLN A 264 3.72 -23.12 5.90
C GLN A 264 4.63 -22.45 6.93
N SER A 265 4.61 -21.12 7.02
CA SER A 265 5.42 -20.39 8.00
C SER A 265 4.91 -20.60 9.43
N LEU A 266 3.60 -20.64 9.63
CA LEU A 266 3.00 -21.00 10.92
C LEU A 266 3.41 -22.42 11.34
N SER A 267 3.32 -23.39 10.43
CA SER A 267 3.76 -24.77 10.69
C SER A 267 5.24 -24.84 11.06
N ASN A 268 6.11 -24.12 10.33
CA ASN A 268 7.54 -24.02 10.65
C ASN A 268 7.79 -23.38 12.04
N GLY A 269 6.92 -22.45 12.44
CA GLY A 269 6.92 -21.82 13.76
C GLY A 269 6.34 -22.68 14.89
N GLY A 270 5.89 -23.91 14.59
CA GLY A 270 5.32 -24.84 15.56
C GLY A 270 3.85 -24.62 15.90
N TYR A 271 3.11 -23.90 15.06
CA TYR A 271 1.66 -23.74 15.19
C TYR A 271 0.92 -24.74 14.32
N ASP A 272 -0.25 -25.19 14.78
CA ASP A 272 -1.24 -25.84 13.93
C ASP A 272 -2.06 -24.76 13.22
N PRO A 273 -1.96 -24.59 11.89
CA PRO A 273 -2.68 -23.53 11.20
C PRO A 273 -4.20 -23.79 11.10
N ASP A 274 -4.67 -25.00 11.40
CA ASP A 274 -6.10 -25.35 11.46
C ASP A 274 -6.68 -25.26 12.88
N ASP A 275 -5.83 -25.15 13.90
CA ASP A 275 -6.20 -24.96 15.32
C ASP A 275 -5.30 -23.91 15.99
N MET A 276 -5.41 -22.67 15.50
CA MET A 276 -4.62 -21.57 16.04
C MET A 276 -5.02 -21.25 17.50
N PRO A 277 -4.05 -21.00 18.40
CA PRO A 277 -4.35 -20.66 19.79
C PRO A 277 -5.22 -19.40 19.94
N SER A 278 -5.79 -19.23 21.13
CA SER A 278 -6.45 -18.00 21.55
C SER A 278 -5.56 -16.76 21.33
N PRO A 279 -6.16 -15.55 21.20
CA PRO A 279 -5.42 -14.33 20.91
C PRO A 279 -4.22 -14.12 21.85
N GLY A 280 -3.08 -13.79 21.26
CA GLY A 280 -1.88 -13.44 22.01
C GLY A 280 -2.06 -12.12 22.77
N LYS A 281 -1.09 -11.76 23.64
CA LYS A 281 -1.06 -10.42 24.22
C LYS A 281 -0.80 -9.40 23.12
N ILE A 282 -1.52 -8.29 23.13
CA ILE A 282 -1.30 -7.17 22.21
C ILE A 282 0.14 -6.68 22.36
N ASP A 283 0.94 -6.89 21.32
CA ASP A 283 2.35 -6.52 21.31
C ASP A 283 2.70 -5.76 20.02
N PHE A 284 2.41 -4.46 20.03
CA PHE A 284 2.85 -3.54 18.98
C PHE A 284 4.38 -3.34 18.96
N THR A 285 5.09 -3.70 20.04
CA THR A 285 6.54 -3.55 20.15
C THR A 285 7.32 -4.68 19.48
N SER A 286 6.75 -5.89 19.37
CA SER A 286 7.31 -7.00 18.59
C SER A 286 7.10 -6.80 17.08
N ALA A 287 5.96 -6.22 16.69
CA ALA A 287 5.79 -5.63 15.37
C ALA A 287 6.79 -4.48 15.12
N ALA A 288 7.19 -3.77 16.19
CA ALA A 288 8.11 -2.63 16.19
C ALA A 288 9.62 -2.92 16.52
N GLY A 289 10.04 -4.17 16.80
CA GLY A 289 11.39 -4.42 17.37
C GLY A 289 11.82 -5.87 17.59
N THR A 290 13.14 -6.05 17.76
CA THR A 290 13.95 -7.27 17.61
C THR A 290 13.93 -8.28 18.78
N GLN A 291 13.03 -8.16 19.76
CA GLN A 291 13.15 -8.89 21.03
C GLN A 291 12.37 -10.22 21.12
N ASN A 292 11.50 -10.54 20.15
CA ASN A 292 10.80 -11.82 20.11
C ASN A 292 11.21 -12.65 18.88
N LYS A 293 11.95 -13.75 19.10
CA LYS A 293 12.36 -14.70 18.04
C LYS A 293 11.18 -15.19 17.19
N ARG A 294 9.98 -15.27 17.78
CA ARG A 294 8.75 -15.74 17.12
C ARG A 294 8.40 -14.99 15.82
N TRP A 295 8.78 -13.73 15.65
CA TRP A 295 8.38 -12.91 14.50
C TRP A 295 9.36 -12.91 13.33
N LYS A 296 10.65 -13.15 13.58
CA LYS A 296 11.64 -13.25 12.49
C LYS A 296 11.38 -14.47 11.60
N ASP A 297 10.78 -15.50 12.20
CA ASP A 297 10.65 -16.82 11.60
C ASP A 297 9.19 -17.16 11.21
N ILE A 298 8.22 -16.29 11.57
CA ILE A 298 6.82 -16.38 11.13
C ILE A 298 6.53 -15.25 10.14
N TRP A 299 6.19 -15.62 8.93
CA TRP A 299 6.13 -14.78 7.76
C TRP A 299 4.69 -14.56 7.30
N ALA A 300 4.43 -13.36 6.82
CA ALA A 300 3.09 -12.83 6.58
C ALA A 300 2.84 -12.55 5.10
N ALA A 301 1.77 -13.09 4.55
CA ALA A 301 1.32 -12.77 3.20
C ALA A 301 -0.17 -12.46 3.21
N GLY A 302 -0.62 -11.68 2.23
CA GLY A 302 -2.03 -11.36 2.04
C GLY A 302 -2.70 -12.38 1.11
N GLN A 303 -4.02 -12.34 1.04
CA GLN A 303 -4.82 -13.24 0.21
C GLN A 303 -4.55 -13.08 -1.30
N GLY A 304 -3.91 -11.97 -1.71
CA GLY A 304 -3.43 -11.75 -3.08
C GLY A 304 -2.15 -12.52 -3.42
N VAL A 305 -1.67 -13.42 -2.55
CA VAL A 305 -0.40 -14.18 -2.72
C VAL A 305 -0.31 -14.91 -4.07
N ALA A 306 -1.43 -15.37 -4.60
CA ALA A 306 -1.50 -16.11 -5.85
C ALA A 306 -1.00 -15.31 -7.07
N SER A 307 -0.84 -13.98 -6.99
CA SER A 307 -0.26 -13.20 -8.10
C SER A 307 1.26 -13.31 -8.19
N ALA A 308 1.95 -13.62 -7.09
CA ALA A 308 3.40 -13.72 -7.04
C ALA A 308 3.85 -15.11 -7.47
N LYS A 309 4.11 -15.34 -8.76
CA LYS A 309 4.45 -16.69 -9.28
C LYS A 309 5.92 -16.93 -9.62
N SER A 310 6.78 -15.94 -9.42
CA SER A 310 8.22 -16.06 -9.59
C SER A 310 8.94 -15.02 -8.76
N VAL A 311 10.23 -15.28 -8.50
CA VAL A 311 11.15 -14.24 -8.03
C VAL A 311 11.66 -13.46 -9.23
N GLN A 312 11.43 -12.16 -9.26
CA GLN A 312 11.79 -11.30 -10.39
C GLN A 312 12.06 -9.85 -9.93
N PRO A 313 12.73 -9.00 -10.74
CA PRO A 313 12.94 -7.60 -10.40
C PRO A 313 11.63 -6.84 -10.18
N VAL A 314 11.60 -5.85 -9.27
CA VAL A 314 10.44 -4.96 -9.06
C VAL A 314 9.97 -4.35 -10.37
N ARG A 315 10.89 -3.95 -11.25
CA ARG A 315 10.57 -3.37 -12.56
C ARG A 315 9.72 -4.30 -13.43
N ASP A 316 10.01 -5.60 -13.39
CA ASP A 316 9.32 -6.59 -14.23
C ASP A 316 7.94 -6.94 -13.65
N ILE A 317 7.81 -6.95 -12.31
CA ILE A 317 6.51 -6.98 -11.63
C ILE A 317 5.66 -5.79 -12.08
N VAL A 318 6.20 -4.58 -12.02
CA VAL A 318 5.47 -3.35 -12.40
C VAL A 318 5.10 -3.37 -13.87
N ASN A 319 5.99 -3.79 -14.78
CA ASN A 319 5.67 -3.92 -16.21
C ASN A 319 4.49 -4.87 -16.44
N THR A 320 4.48 -6.01 -15.73
CA THR A 320 3.36 -6.96 -15.80
C THR A 320 2.06 -6.32 -15.31
N LEU A 321 2.08 -5.62 -14.18
CA LEU A 321 0.91 -4.92 -13.64
C LEU A 321 0.39 -3.85 -14.59
N VAL A 322 1.27 -3.08 -15.22
CA VAL A 322 0.93 -2.05 -16.22
C VAL A 322 0.21 -2.68 -17.43
N ASP A 323 0.79 -3.77 -17.97
CA ASP A 323 0.21 -4.47 -19.11
C ASP A 323 -1.17 -5.08 -18.77
N GLU A 324 -1.28 -5.72 -17.62
CA GLU A 324 -2.55 -6.27 -17.12
C GLU A 324 -3.60 -5.17 -16.91
N TYR A 325 -3.20 -4.03 -16.35
CA TYR A 325 -4.08 -2.88 -16.10
C TYR A 325 -4.64 -2.31 -17.41
N HIS A 326 -3.80 -2.06 -18.41
CA HIS A 326 -4.26 -1.54 -19.71
C HIS A 326 -5.10 -2.57 -20.49
N LYS A 327 -4.76 -3.87 -20.40
CA LYS A 327 -5.60 -4.96 -20.95
C LYS A 327 -6.96 -4.99 -20.26
N ALA A 328 -7.01 -4.83 -18.94
CA ALA A 328 -8.25 -4.78 -18.16
C ALA A 328 -9.13 -3.61 -18.58
N ILE A 329 -8.55 -2.41 -18.75
CA ILE A 329 -9.29 -1.25 -19.25
C ILE A 329 -9.89 -1.53 -20.63
N SER A 330 -9.06 -2.05 -21.54
CA SER A 330 -9.49 -2.38 -22.90
C SER A 330 -10.65 -3.38 -22.90
N ALA A 331 -10.58 -4.41 -22.04
CA ALA A 331 -11.64 -5.40 -21.89
C ALA A 331 -12.94 -4.81 -21.31
N VAL A 332 -12.84 -3.91 -20.32
CA VAL A 332 -14.01 -3.22 -19.76
C VAL A 332 -14.65 -2.32 -20.82
N VAL A 333 -13.88 -1.50 -21.53
CA VAL A 333 -14.39 -0.60 -22.58
C VAL A 333 -15.04 -1.39 -23.73
N ALA A 334 -14.47 -2.53 -24.10
CA ALA A 334 -15.02 -3.41 -25.14
C ALA A 334 -16.23 -4.23 -24.68
N ASN A 335 -16.64 -4.13 -23.40
CA ASN A 335 -17.75 -4.92 -22.88
C ASN A 335 -19.07 -4.54 -23.59
N PRO A 336 -19.73 -5.49 -24.28
CA PRO A 336 -20.94 -5.20 -25.05
C PRO A 336 -22.13 -4.77 -24.17
N HIS A 337 -22.07 -5.00 -22.86
CA HIS A 337 -23.06 -4.52 -21.90
C HIS A 337 -22.85 -3.05 -21.50
N LEU A 338 -21.65 -2.49 -21.73
CA LEU A 338 -21.34 -1.07 -21.51
C LEU A 338 -21.45 -0.26 -22.80
N SER A 339 -21.23 -0.89 -23.97
CA SER A 339 -21.64 -0.28 -25.23
C SER A 339 -23.16 -0.23 -25.23
N THR A 340 -23.74 0.97 -25.16
CA THR A 340 -25.16 1.14 -25.39
C THR A 340 -25.49 0.44 -26.69
N LYS A 341 -26.36 -0.58 -26.64
CA LYS A 341 -27.22 -0.89 -27.77
C LYS A 341 -28.02 0.39 -28.02
N ALA A 342 -27.46 1.31 -28.79
CA ALA A 342 -28.21 2.24 -29.60
C ALA A 342 -28.98 1.39 -30.61
N HIS A 343 -30.02 0.69 -30.13
CA HIS A 343 -31.00 0.07 -30.99
C HIS A 343 -31.75 1.22 -31.64
N LYS A 344 -31.31 1.52 -32.86
CA LYS A 344 -32.10 1.98 -34.00
C LYS A 344 -33.60 2.05 -33.66
N LYS A 345 -34.06 3.27 -33.38
CA LYS A 345 -35.45 3.69 -33.61
C LYS A 345 -35.41 4.74 -34.73
N GLU A 346 -34.98 4.32 -35.90
CA GLU A 346 -35.32 4.95 -37.16
C GLU A 346 -35.74 3.81 -38.11
N GLU A 347 -36.81 4.07 -38.87
CA GLU A 347 -37.53 3.15 -39.77
C GLU A 347 -38.66 2.32 -39.13
N THR A 348 -39.71 2.99 -38.64
CA THR A 348 -41.10 2.72 -39.10
C THR A 348 -42.07 3.78 -38.57
N LEU A 349 -42.38 4.77 -39.40
CA LEU A 349 -43.73 5.23 -39.77
C LEU A 349 -43.65 6.38 -40.78
#